data_AF-A0A703SHL6-F1
#
_entry.id   AF-A0A703SHL6-F1
#
_cell.length_a   1.000
_cell.length_b   1.000
_cell.length_c   1.000
_cell.angle_alpha   90.00
_cell.angle_beta   90.00
_cell.angle_gamma   90.00
#
_symmetry.space_group_name_H-M   'P 1'
#
loop_
_entity.id
_entity.type
_entity.pdbx_description
1 polymer ?
#
loop_
_entity_poly.entity_id
_entity_poly.type
_entity_poly.pdbx_seq_one_letter_code
_entity_poly.pdbx_strand_id
1 'polypeptide(L)'
;MENKRLDSAALAAGISPSYINAHGKPQSIGAETKRRLLAAMHGTTTGPQAVVPNVKVYTAGKKMALPVEGRGEFAWLLTTEEGVHYKGRVTGGKKLN
;
A
#
# COMPACT_ATOMS: atom_id res chain seq x y z
N MET A 1 1.39 5.57 27.05
CA MET A 1 0.42 5.77 25.95
C MET A 1 1.08 6.30 24.68
N GLU A 2 1.98 7.28 24.78
CA GLU A 2 2.66 7.91 23.63
C GLU A 2 3.53 6.94 22.80
N ASN A 3 4.25 6.02 23.45
CA ASN A 3 5.10 5.03 22.78
C ASN A 3 4.29 4.09 21.86
N LYS A 4 3.07 3.71 22.27
CA LYS A 4 2.20 2.83 21.48
C LYS A 4 1.74 3.49 20.18
N ARG A 5 1.44 4.80 20.21
CA ARG A 5 1.05 5.56 19.00
C ARG A 5 2.24 5.72 18.05
N LEU A 6 3.42 6.01 18.60
CA LEU A 6 4.66 6.10 17.84
C LEU A 6 4.99 4.77 17.16
N ASP A 7 4.89 3.65 17.89
CA ASP A 7 5.16 2.32 17.36
C ASP A 7 4.17 1.95 16.25
N SER A 8 2.89 2.27 16.41
CA SER A 8 1.86 2.05 15.39
C SER A 8 2.09 2.91 14.13
N ALA A 9 2.46 4.18 14.30
CA ALA A 9 2.77 5.07 13.17
C ALA A 9 4.03 4.60 12.43
N ALA A 10 5.08 4.23 13.16
CA ALA A 10 6.31 3.69 12.60
C ALA A 10 6.04 2.42 11.79
N LEU A 11 5.26 1.48 12.34
CA LEU A 11 4.90 0.25 11.65
C LEU A 11 4.06 0.51 10.38
N ALA A 12 3.07 1.41 10.45
CA ALA A 12 2.25 1.78 9.30
C ALA A 12 3.06 2.44 8.18
N ALA A 13 4.14 3.13 8.54
CA ALA A 13 5.08 3.74 7.61
C ALA A 13 6.15 2.76 7.08
N GLY A 14 6.11 1.49 7.48
CA GLY A 14 7.06 0.46 7.04
C GLY A 14 8.37 0.42 7.84
N ILE A 15 8.45 1.10 8.99
CA ILE A 15 9.61 1.07 9.88
C ILE A 15 9.48 -0.13 10.83
N SER A 16 10.37 -1.11 10.65
CA SER A 16 10.41 -2.30 11.52
C SER A 16 10.77 -1.95 12.97
N PRO A 17 10.15 -2.58 13.99
CA PRO A 17 10.47 -2.33 15.39
C PRO A 17 11.83 -2.91 15.82
N SER A 18 12.37 -3.87 15.07
CA SER A 18 13.64 -4.55 15.35
C SER A 18 14.27 -5.11 14.07
N TYR A 19 15.53 -5.52 14.17
CA TYR A 19 16.30 -6.17 13.11
C TYR A 19 17.27 -7.20 13.69
N ILE A 20 17.85 -8.04 12.83
CA ILE A 20 18.95 -8.93 13.21
C ILE A 20 20.27 -8.22 12.94
N ASN A 21 21.08 -8.02 13.97
CA ASN A 21 22.37 -7.34 13.83
C ASN A 21 23.43 -8.24 13.19
N ALA A 22 24.62 -7.69 12.91
CA ALA A 22 25.73 -8.41 12.27
C ALA A 22 26.23 -9.64 13.05
N HIS A 23 25.85 -9.76 14.33
CA HIS A 23 26.17 -10.91 15.18
C HIS A 23 25.02 -11.93 15.26
N GLY A 24 23.98 -11.79 14.42
CA GLY A 24 22.82 -12.67 14.40
C GLY A 24 21.83 -12.44 15.56
N LYS A 25 21.96 -11.36 16.33
CA LYS A 25 21.12 -11.10 17.50
C LYS A 25 19.99 -10.12 17.18
N PRO A 26 18.76 -10.35 17.68
CA PRO A 26 17.69 -9.37 17.59
C PRO A 26 18.07 -8.08 18.31
N GLN A 27 17.87 -6.94 17.65
CA GLN A 27 18.14 -5.61 18.18
C GLN A 27 16.94 -4.70 17.91
N SER A 28 16.44 -4.06 18.97
CA SER A 28 15.29 -3.15 18.88
C SER A 28 15.68 -1.77 18.39
N ILE A 29 14.79 -1.13 17.64
CA ILE A 29 14.91 0.27 17.22
C ILE A 29 14.38 1.18 18.33
N GLY A 30 15.21 2.13 18.77
CA GLY A 30 14.84 3.11 19.79
C GLY A 30 13.74 4.08 19.34
N ALA A 31 12.99 4.62 20.30
CA ALA A 31 11.88 5.55 20.02
C ALA A 31 12.35 6.81 19.27
N GLU A 32 13.52 7.35 19.60
CA GLU A 32 14.06 8.53 18.92
C GLU A 32 14.36 8.27 17.44
N THR A 33 14.93 7.11 17.12
CA THR A 33 15.17 6.68 15.74
C THR A 33 13.85 6.59 14.97
N LYS A 34 12.81 5.99 15.57
CA LYS A 34 11.47 5.91 14.95
C LYS A 34 10.90 7.30 14.64
N ARG A 35 11.01 8.24 15.59
CA ARG A 35 10.55 9.63 15.41
C ARG A 35 11.26 10.32 14.26
N ARG A 36 12.59 10.24 14.21
CA ARG A 36 13.38 10.90 13.15
C ARG A 36 13.12 10.30 11.78
N LEU A 37 13.03 8.97 11.67
CA LEU A 37 12.71 8.31 10.42
C LEU A 37 11.30 8.68 9.94
N LEU A 38 10.31 8.70 10.83
CA LEU A 38 8.95 9.17 10.49
C LEU A 38 8.94 10.63 10.01
N ALA A 39 9.68 11.51 10.67
CA ALA A 39 9.78 12.91 10.27
C ALA A 39 10.52 13.09 8.93
N ALA A 40 11.45 12.19 8.60
CA ALA A 40 12.19 12.22 7.34
C ALA A 40 11.39 11.66 6.16
N MET A 41 10.36 10.85 6.41
CA MET A 41 9.43 10.45 5.36
C MET A 41 8.63 11.68 4.94
N HIS A 42 8.66 12.02 3.64
CA HIS A 42 7.73 13.00 3.09
C HIS A 42 6.32 12.58 3.51
N GLY A 43 5.62 13.47 4.24
CA GLY A 43 4.34 13.17 4.88
C GLY A 43 3.49 12.34 3.92
N THR A 44 3.16 11.11 4.34
CA THR A 44 2.30 10.21 3.57
C THR A 44 1.10 11.01 3.17
N THR A 45 1.03 11.37 1.88
CA THR A 45 -0.03 12.21 1.36
C THR A 45 -1.26 11.32 1.43
N THR A 46 -2.02 11.44 2.50
CA THR A 46 -3.34 10.85 2.64
C THR A 46 -4.26 11.61 1.70
N GLY A 47 -4.06 11.35 0.41
CA GLY A 47 -5.03 11.71 -0.60
C GLY A 47 -6.34 10.96 -0.34
N PRO A 48 -7.46 11.46 -0.87
CA PRO A 48 -8.74 10.76 -0.77
C PRO A 48 -8.59 9.31 -1.23
N GLN A 49 -9.24 8.40 -0.51
CA GLN A 49 -9.20 6.97 -0.81
C GLN A 49 -9.70 6.75 -2.24
N ALA A 50 -8.78 6.39 -3.14
CA ALA A 50 -9.10 6.12 -4.52
C ALA A 50 -9.92 4.82 -4.66
N VAL A 51 -10.79 4.77 -5.67
CA VAL A 51 -11.63 3.61 -6.00
C VAL A 51 -10.77 2.40 -6.39
N VAL A 52 -9.59 2.64 -6.98
CA VAL A 52 -8.57 1.63 -7.27
C VAL A 52 -7.21 2.13 -6.78
N PRO A 53 -6.25 1.24 -6.48
CA PRO A 53 -4.87 1.65 -6.24
C PRO A 53 -4.29 2.42 -7.44
N ASN A 54 -3.47 3.44 -7.18
CA ASN A 54 -2.80 4.21 -8.24
C ASN A 54 -1.95 3.32 -9.17
N VAL A 55 -1.38 2.25 -8.62
CA VAL A 55 -0.60 1.26 -9.37
C VAL A 55 -0.86 -0.13 -8.82
N LYS A 56 -0.94 -1.11 -9.72
CA LYS A 56 -1.08 -2.53 -9.39
C LYS A 56 -0.19 -3.36 -10.29
N VAL A 57 0.66 -4.19 -9.69
CA VAL A 57 1.62 -5.05 -10.39
C VAL A 57 1.14 -6.49 -10.34
N TYR A 58 1.16 -7.17 -11.49
CA TYR A 58 0.82 -8.58 -11.62
C TYR A 58 1.97 -9.36 -12.26
N THR A 59 2.04 -10.65 -11.98
CA THR A 59 2.92 -11.59 -12.69
C THR A 59 2.15 -12.22 -13.84
N ALA A 60 2.76 -12.29 -15.03
CA ALA A 60 2.17 -12.95 -16.18
C ALA A 60 1.80 -14.42 -15.89
N GLY A 61 0.68 -14.88 -16.45
CA GLY A 61 0.16 -16.24 -16.25
C GLY A 61 -0.56 -16.48 -14.91
N LYS A 62 -0.60 -15.51 -14.00
CA LYS A 62 -1.40 -15.59 -12.77
C LYS A 62 -2.70 -14.81 -12.92
N LYS A 63 -3.72 -15.23 -12.17
CA LYS A 63 -5.01 -14.52 -12.09
C LYS A 63 -4.77 -13.08 -11.59
N MET A 64 -5.23 -12.11 -12.37
CA MET A 64 -5.12 -10.68 -12.05
C MET A 64 -6.41 -10.22 -11.39
N ALA A 65 -6.37 -9.86 -10.11
CA ALA A 65 -7.55 -9.38 -9.38
C ALA A 65 -7.30 -7.96 -8.84
N LEU A 66 -8.05 -6.98 -9.36
CA LEU A 66 -8.00 -5.59 -8.94
C LEU A 66 -9.14 -5.31 -7.95
N PRO A 67 -8.85 -4.91 -6.69
CA PRO A 67 -9.88 -4.46 -5.78
C PRO A 67 -10.46 -3.13 -6.25
N VAL A 68 -11.79 -3.03 -6.25
CA VAL A 68 -12.53 -1.80 -6.57
C VAL A 68 -13.31 -1.41 -5.32
N GLU A 69 -12.87 -0.34 -4.66
CA GLU A 69 -13.50 0.21 -3.46
C GLU A 69 -14.72 1.08 -3.81
N GLY A 70 -15.46 1.53 -2.79
CA GLY A 70 -16.63 2.40 -2.97
C GLY A 70 -17.92 1.65 -3.30
N ARG A 71 -18.93 2.37 -3.80
CA ARG A 71 -20.29 1.86 -4.05
C ARG A 71 -20.78 2.28 -5.43
N GLY A 72 -21.72 1.51 -5.98
CA GLY A 72 -22.29 1.76 -7.31
C GLY A 72 -21.58 0.97 -8.41
N GLU A 73 -21.90 1.29 -9.66
CA GLU A 73 -21.33 0.64 -10.84
C GLU A 73 -20.30 1.55 -11.51
N PHE A 74 -19.13 1.01 -11.81
CA PHE A 74 -18.04 1.70 -12.48
C PHE A 74 -17.82 1.11 -13.86
N ALA A 75 -17.76 1.96 -14.88
CA ALA A 75 -17.24 1.58 -16.19
C ALA A 75 -15.71 1.72 -16.18
N TRP A 76 -15.00 0.74 -16.73
CA TRP A 76 -13.55 0.75 -16.81
C TRP A 76 -13.07 0.52 -18.24
N LEU A 77 -11.90 1.08 -18.53
CA LEU A 77 -11.13 0.89 -19.75
C LEU A 77 -9.68 0.60 -19.37
N LEU A 78 -9.13 -0.48 -19.91
CA LEU A 78 -7.72 -0.83 -19.82
C LEU A 78 -7.13 -0.74 -21.22
N THR A 79 -6.12 0.11 -21.38
CA THR A 79 -5.34 0.22 -22.61
C THR A 79 -3.98 -0.43 -22.35
N THR A 80 -3.62 -1.42 -23.16
CA THR A 80 -2.28 -2.02 -23.10
C THR A 80 -1.25 -1.08 -23.69
N GLU A 81 0.03 -1.35 -23.45
CA GLU A 81 1.14 -0.59 -24.04
C GLU A 81 1.08 -0.60 -25.58
N GLU A 82 0.62 -1.70 -26.18
CA GLU A 82 0.41 -1.86 -27.62
C GLU A 82 -0.87 -1.16 -28.13
N GLY A 83 -1.65 -0.53 -27.26
CA GLY A 83 -2.88 0.18 -27.62
C GLY A 83 -4.12 -0.72 -27.71
N VAL A 84 -4.07 -1.96 -27.26
CA VAL A 84 -5.23 -2.85 -27.20
C VAL A 84 -6.16 -2.39 -26.07
N HIS A 85 -7.44 -2.27 -26.38
CA HIS A 85 -8.46 -1.79 -25.44
C HIS A 85 -9.30 -2.95 -24.90
N TYR A 86 -9.39 -3.03 -23.58
CA TYR A 86 -10.34 -3.88 -22.85
C TYR A 86 -11.28 -2.98 -22.05
N LYS A 87 -12.56 -3.33 -21.98
CA LYS A 87 -13.56 -2.52 -21.28
C LYS A 87 -14.61 -3.39 -20.61
N GLY A 88 -15.26 -2.83 -19.61
CA GLY A 88 -16.36 -3.50 -18.91
C GLY A 88 -16.97 -2.64 -17.82
N ARG A 89 -17.80 -3.28 -16.99
CA ARG A 89 -18.37 -2.67 -15.79
C ARG A 89 -18.08 -3.53 -14.56
N VAL A 90 -18.00 -2.90 -13.40
CA VAL A 90 -17.76 -3.56 -12.11
C VAL A 90 -18.49 -2.82 -11.01
N THR A 91 -19.06 -3.56 -10.06
CA THR A 91 -19.68 -2.97 -8.86
C THR A 91 -18.61 -2.70 -7.81
N GLY A 92 -18.64 -1.52 -7.19
CA GLY A 92 -17.82 -1.20 -6.01
C GLY A 92 -18.00 -2.24 -4.91
N GLY A 93 -16.90 -2.58 -4.23
CA GLY A 93 -16.81 -3.68 -3.27
C GLY A 93 -16.56 -5.06 -3.90
N LYS A 94 -16.52 -5.18 -5.24
CA LYS A 94 -16.12 -6.41 -5.95
C LYS A 94 -14.69 -6.31 -6.49
N LYS A 95 -14.16 -7.48 -6.88
CA LYS A 95 -12.87 -7.59 -7.57
C LYS A 95 -13.11 -7.62 -9.07
N LEU A 96 -12.39 -6.78 -9.81
CA LEU A 96 -12.26 -6.91 -11.25
C LEU A 96 -11.23 -8.01 -11.55
N ASN A 97 -11.63 -9.05 -12.29
CA ASN A 97 -10.79 -10.18 -12.68
C ASN A 97 -10.64 -10.26 -14.19
#